data_AF-A0A1Y4IVM7-F1
#
_entry.id   AF-A0A1Y4IVM7-F1
#
_cell.length_a   1.000
_cell.length_b   1.000
_cell.length_c   1.000
_cell.angle_alpha   90.00
_cell.angle_beta   90.00
_cell.angle_gamma   90.00
#
_symmetry.space_group_name_H-M   'P 1'
#
loop_
_entity.id
_entity.type
_entity.pdbx_description
1 polymer ?
#
loop_
_entity_poly.entity_id
_entity_poly.type
_entity_poly.pdbx_seq_one_letter_code
_entity_poly.pdbx_strand_id
1 'polypeptide(L)'
;MQRMAVNGNGYGGCTKMITVEDENGVITNFFINPSTYVVGYETLYEGLPVTVFYNGNLPAPMIYPPQYMAAVVAVQMEGQMVAVGYFDQNLLAADQSLQLNLDANTEVVTANNQLFLGNPGGHTLVVLYNQTTRSIPPQTTPEKIVVLCGR
;
A
#
# COMPACT_ATOMS: atom_id res chain seq x y z
N MET A 1 -2.64 -17.24 -0.43
CA MET A 1 -4.05 -16.90 -0.76
C MET A 1 -4.71 -16.26 0.47
N GLN A 2 -4.93 -14.95 0.48
CA GLN A 2 -5.46 -14.21 1.63
C GLN A 2 -6.99 -14.05 1.56
N ARG A 3 -7.71 -14.36 2.65
CA ARG A 3 -9.17 -14.16 2.77
C ARG A 3 -9.46 -13.21 3.93
N MET A 4 -10.37 -12.26 3.69
CA MET A 4 -10.73 -11.22 4.66
C MET A 4 -12.10 -11.46 5.30
N ALA A 5 -12.23 -11.25 6.61
CA ALA A 5 -13.51 -11.18 7.33
C ALA A 5 -13.76 -9.75 7.83
N VAL A 6 -14.98 -9.23 7.70
CA VAL A 6 -15.37 -7.85 8.06
C VAL A 6 -16.39 -7.91 9.19
N ASN A 7 -15.95 -7.65 10.42
CA ASN A 7 -16.83 -7.55 11.59
C ASN A 7 -17.25 -6.09 11.82
N GLY A 8 -18.54 -5.76 11.69
CA GLY A 8 -19.15 -4.53 12.24
C GLY A 8 -19.74 -4.80 13.63
N ASN A 9 -19.81 -3.91 14.61
CA ASN A 9 -19.67 -2.46 14.65
C ASN A 9 -19.38 -2.03 16.11
N GLY A 10 -18.24 -1.37 16.36
CA GLY A 10 -17.87 -0.80 17.67
C GLY A 10 -16.96 0.44 17.59
N TYR A 11 -16.60 0.87 16.36
CA TYR A 11 -15.58 1.89 16.09
C TYR A 11 -16.12 3.11 15.31
N GLY A 12 -17.45 3.21 15.13
CA GLY A 12 -18.11 4.23 14.31
C GLY A 12 -18.15 3.89 12.81
N GLY A 13 -18.94 4.63 12.03
CA GLY A 13 -19.17 4.34 10.60
C GLY A 13 -17.98 4.66 9.67
N CYS A 14 -17.02 5.46 10.13
CA CYS A 14 -15.84 5.87 9.36
C CYS A 14 -14.64 4.93 9.53
N THR A 15 -14.73 3.98 10.47
CA THR A 15 -13.65 3.03 10.78
C THR A 15 -14.18 1.62 10.65
N LYS A 16 -13.44 0.77 9.94
CA LYS A 16 -13.74 -0.65 9.79
C LYS A 16 -12.55 -1.46 10.28
N MET A 17 -12.83 -2.57 10.96
CA MET A 17 -11.81 -3.55 11.29
C MET A 17 -11.93 -4.71 10.31
N ILE A 18 -10.79 -5.11 9.77
CA ILE A 18 -10.67 -6.21 8.82
C ILE A 18 -9.70 -7.24 9.40
N THR A 19 -9.96 -8.52 9.19
CA THR A 19 -9.04 -9.59 9.56
C THR A 19 -8.43 -10.17 8.30
N VAL A 20 -7.11 -10.17 8.22
CA VAL A 20 -6.34 -10.71 7.08
C VAL A 20 -5.60 -11.96 7.54
N GLU A 21 -5.81 -13.07 6.86
CA GLU A 21 -5.15 -14.36 7.11
C GLU A 21 -4.07 -14.62 6.07
N ASP A 22 -2.80 -14.73 6.47
CA ASP A 22 -1.69 -15.03 5.56
C ASP A 22 -1.70 -16.49 5.04
N GLU A 23 -0.72 -16.83 4.20
CA GLU A 23 -0.64 -18.17 3.60
C GLU A 23 -0.35 -19.30 4.60
N ASN A 24 0.14 -18.95 5.78
CA ASN A 24 0.42 -19.88 6.88
C ASN A 24 -0.75 -19.99 7.87
N GLY A 25 -1.87 -19.31 7.60
CA GLY A 25 -3.04 -19.25 8.49
C GLY A 25 -2.88 -18.27 9.66
N VAL A 26 -1.86 -17.40 9.65
CA VAL A 26 -1.68 -16.38 10.69
C VAL A 26 -2.60 -15.21 10.40
N ILE A 27 -3.48 -14.92 11.35
CA ILE A 27 -4.42 -13.80 11.28
C ILE A 27 -3.83 -12.52 11.88
N THR A 28 -4.08 -11.39 11.23
CA THR A 28 -3.76 -10.04 11.70
C THR A 28 -4.97 -9.14 11.49
N ASN A 29 -5.28 -8.29 12.47
CA ASN A 29 -6.36 -7.33 12.37
C ASN A 29 -5.83 -5.97 11.93
N PHE A 30 -6.50 -5.36 10.95
CA PHE A 30 -6.20 -4.01 10.49
C PHE A 30 -7.40 -3.10 10.66
N PHE A 31 -7.15 -1.89 11.15
CA PHE A 31 -8.11 -0.80 11.15
C PHE A 31 -7.96 0.02 9.88
N ILE A 32 -9.07 0.16 9.16
CA ILE A 32 -9.22 1.04 8.00
C ILE A 32 -9.98 2.26 8.46
N ASN A 33 -9.42 3.43 8.25
CA ASN A 33 -9.99 4.72 8.65
C ASN A 33 -9.88 5.73 7.49
N PRO A 34 -10.34 6.98 7.63
CA PRO A 34 -10.27 7.98 6.55
C PRO A 34 -8.85 8.34 6.09
N SER A 35 -7.80 7.94 6.83
CA SER A 35 -6.40 8.15 6.46
C SER A 35 -5.79 6.99 5.67
N THR A 36 -6.44 5.82 5.65
CA THR A 36 -6.02 4.67 4.86
C THR A 36 -6.27 4.92 3.38
N TYR A 37 -5.24 4.76 2.55
CA TYR A 37 -5.41 4.82 1.10
C TYR A 37 -5.72 3.43 0.55
N VAL A 38 -6.86 3.27 -0.13
CA VAL A 38 -7.20 2.04 -0.84
C VAL A 38 -6.86 2.23 -2.30
N VAL A 39 -5.94 1.40 -2.82
CA VAL A 39 -5.51 1.46 -4.21
C VAL A 39 -6.71 1.26 -5.12
N GLY A 40 -6.91 2.17 -6.08
CA GLY A 40 -8.04 2.12 -7.02
C GLY A 40 -9.39 2.52 -6.44
N TYR A 41 -9.47 2.97 -5.18
CA TYR A 41 -10.73 3.25 -4.48
C TYR A 41 -11.67 2.03 -4.40
N GLU A 42 -11.09 0.83 -4.40
CA GLU A 42 -11.84 -0.42 -4.38
C GLU A 42 -12.69 -0.55 -3.11
N THR A 43 -13.92 -1.04 -3.28
CA THR A 43 -14.78 -1.35 -2.12
C THR A 43 -14.40 -2.72 -1.58
N LEU A 44 -13.81 -2.75 -0.38
CA LEU A 44 -13.38 -3.99 0.24
C LEU A 44 -14.58 -4.82 0.74
N TYR A 45 -14.54 -6.13 0.45
CA TYR A 45 -15.50 -7.12 0.91
C TYR A 45 -14.79 -8.41 1.32
N GLU A 46 -15.53 -9.32 1.95
CA GLU A 46 -14.98 -10.57 2.47
C GLU A 46 -14.48 -11.50 1.37
N GLY A 47 -13.36 -12.18 1.62
CA GLY A 47 -12.74 -13.08 0.66
C GLY A 47 -11.93 -12.41 -0.46
N LEU A 48 -11.81 -11.08 -0.48
CA LEU A 48 -10.86 -10.39 -1.37
C LEU A 48 -9.40 -10.72 -0.98
N PRO A 49 -8.54 -11.09 -1.94
CA PRO A 49 -7.12 -11.15 -1.72
C PRO A 49 -6.55 -9.74 -1.71
N VAL A 50 -5.93 -9.35 -0.60
CA VAL A 50 -5.37 -8.01 -0.40
C VAL A 50 -3.96 -8.09 0.14
N THR A 51 -3.20 -7.03 -0.06
CA THR A 51 -1.95 -6.75 0.63
C THR A 51 -2.15 -5.47 1.44
N VAL A 52 -1.89 -5.54 2.74
CA VAL A 52 -2.04 -4.40 3.65
C VAL A 52 -0.68 -3.91 4.09
N PHE A 53 -0.40 -2.63 3.84
CA PHE A 53 0.81 -1.94 4.27
C PHE A 53 0.50 -1.11 5.50
N TYR A 54 1.39 -1.18 6.49
CA TYR A 54 1.27 -0.44 7.75
C TYR A 54 2.63 0.16 8.13
N ASN A 55 2.62 1.16 9.01
CA ASN A 55 3.85 1.78 9.48
C ASN A 55 4.42 0.99 10.67
N GLY A 56 5.53 0.28 10.45
CA GLY A 56 6.23 -0.51 11.47
C GLY A 56 6.90 0.31 12.58
N ASN A 57 7.00 1.63 12.44
CA ASN A 57 7.55 2.51 13.47
C ASN A 57 6.50 2.97 14.50
N LEU A 58 5.22 2.65 14.28
CA LEU A 58 4.15 2.98 15.24
C LEU A 58 4.10 1.93 16.35
N PRO A 59 3.80 2.33 17.61
CA PRO A 59 3.62 1.39 18.70
C PRO A 59 2.54 0.35 18.40
N ALA A 60 2.86 -0.93 18.56
CA ALA A 60 1.93 -2.04 18.37
C ALA A 60 1.56 -2.69 19.72
N PRO A 61 0.28 -2.92 20.01
CA PRO A 61 -0.13 -3.65 21.21
C PRO A 61 0.37 -5.10 21.16
N MET A 62 0.92 -5.60 22.27
CA MET A 62 1.37 -7.00 22.39
C MET A 62 0.19 -7.94 22.73
N ILE A 63 -0.81 -7.99 21.83
CA ILE A 63 -1.99 -8.85 21.94
C ILE A 63 -2.14 -9.71 20.69
N TYR A 64 -2.89 -10.82 20.80
CA TYR A 64 -3.18 -11.70 19.67
C TYR A 64 -4.69 -11.72 19.36
N PRO A 65 -5.12 -11.58 18.09
CA PRO A 65 -4.28 -11.26 16.93
C PRO A 65 -3.66 -9.86 17.02
N PRO A 66 -2.46 -9.64 16.45
CA PRO A 66 -1.88 -8.31 16.35
C PRO A 66 -2.83 -7.33 15.66
N GLN A 67 -2.78 -6.06 16.07
CA GLN A 67 -3.66 -5.02 15.56
C GLN A 67 -2.85 -3.84 15.05
N TYR A 68 -3.09 -3.43 13.80
CA TYR A 68 -2.39 -2.30 13.18
C TYR A 68 -3.36 -1.33 12.49
N MET A 69 -2.89 -0.10 12.28
CA MET A 69 -3.56 0.85 11.40
C MET A 69 -3.07 0.62 9.97
N ALA A 70 -3.99 0.37 9.04
CA ALA A 70 -3.65 0.26 7.63
C ALA A 70 -3.26 1.63 7.07
N ALA A 71 -2.06 1.73 6.51
CA ALA A 71 -1.62 2.91 5.75
C ALA A 71 -2.13 2.83 4.31
N VAL A 72 -1.92 1.66 3.67
CA VAL A 72 -2.36 1.39 2.30
C VAL A 72 -2.97 -0.02 2.23
N VAL A 73 -4.07 -0.16 1.51
CA VAL A 73 -4.64 -1.47 1.16
C VAL A 73 -4.66 -1.60 -0.35
N ALA A 74 -4.04 -2.66 -0.87
CA ALA A 74 -4.06 -2.99 -2.29
C ALA A 74 -4.79 -4.31 -2.50
N VAL A 75 -5.74 -4.35 -3.44
CA VAL A 75 -6.32 -5.61 -3.91
C VAL A 75 -5.29 -6.30 -4.79
N GLN A 76 -5.08 -7.60 -4.60
CA GLN A 76 -4.17 -8.37 -5.44
C GLN A 76 -4.80 -8.57 -6.82
N MET A 77 -4.11 -8.10 -7.86
CA MET A 77 -4.50 -8.28 -9.25
C MET A 77 -3.39 -9.04 -9.97
N GLU A 78 -3.76 -10.00 -10.84
CA GLU A 78 -2.77 -10.76 -11.59
C GLU A 78 -1.91 -9.85 -12.48
N GLY A 79 -0.60 -10.06 -12.46
CA GLY A 79 0.36 -9.26 -13.25
C GLY A 79 0.62 -7.86 -12.71
N GLN A 80 -0.02 -7.45 -11.61
CA GLN A 80 0.23 -6.17 -10.96
C GLN A 80 0.94 -6.37 -9.62
N MET A 81 1.99 -5.59 -9.42
CA MET A 81 2.73 -5.49 -8.17
C MET A 81 2.52 -4.10 -7.59
N VAL A 82 2.51 -4.04 -6.25
CA VAL A 82 2.39 -2.80 -5.51
C VAL A 82 3.54 -2.70 -4.52
N ALA A 83 4.32 -1.63 -4.63
CA ALA A 83 5.32 -1.26 -3.63
C ALA A 83 4.85 -0.02 -2.88
N VAL A 84 5.02 0.00 -1.56
CA VAL A 84 4.71 1.16 -0.72
C VAL A 84 5.91 1.46 0.16
N GLY A 85 6.41 2.68 0.10
CA GLY A 85 7.57 3.07 0.88
C GLY A 85 8.02 4.49 0.60
N TYR A 86 8.99 4.97 1.37
CA TYR A 86 9.67 6.22 1.08
C TYR A 86 10.67 6.03 -0.06
N PHE A 87 10.65 6.92 -1.05
CA PHE A 87 11.60 6.98 -2.14
C PHE A 87 12.39 8.28 -2.07
N ASP A 88 13.70 8.20 -2.22
CA ASP A 88 14.56 9.38 -2.17
C ASP A 88 14.41 10.28 -3.41
N GLN A 89 15.22 11.35 -3.50
CA GLN A 89 15.19 12.28 -4.64
C GLN A 89 15.56 11.62 -5.97
N ASN A 90 16.27 10.48 -5.92
CA ASN A 90 16.65 9.68 -7.07
C ASN A 90 15.67 8.52 -7.33
N LEU A 91 14.55 8.46 -6.58
CA LEU A 91 13.55 7.40 -6.68
C LEU A 91 14.08 6.01 -6.32
N LEU A 92 15.03 5.95 -5.39
CA LEU A 92 15.44 4.72 -4.74
C LEU A 92 14.60 4.51 -3.47
N ALA A 93 14.01 3.34 -3.31
CA ALA A 93 13.31 2.97 -2.09
C ALA A 93 14.27 3.00 -0.89
N ALA A 94 13.79 3.44 0.27
CA ALA A 94 14.60 3.61 1.48
C ALA A 94 15.29 2.30 1.96
N ASP A 95 14.66 1.16 1.69
CA ASP A 95 15.17 -0.19 1.98
C ASP A 95 16.03 -0.77 0.86
N GLN A 96 16.29 0.01 -0.20
CA GLN A 96 17.02 -0.38 -1.41
C GLN A 96 16.38 -1.57 -2.14
N SER A 97 15.08 -1.81 -1.94
CA SER A 97 14.36 -2.92 -2.59
C SER A 97 14.01 -2.67 -4.05
N LEU A 98 13.86 -1.39 -4.44
CA LEU A 98 13.35 -1.00 -5.75
C LEU A 98 13.86 0.38 -6.15
N GLN A 99 14.27 0.50 -7.42
CA GLN A 99 14.62 1.76 -8.06
C GLN A 99 13.61 2.07 -9.17
N LEU A 100 13.06 3.29 -9.18
CA LEU A 100 12.10 3.69 -10.22
C LEU A 100 12.79 4.46 -11.34
N ASN A 101 12.36 4.18 -12.57
CA ASN A 101 12.76 4.91 -13.77
C ASN A 101 11.49 5.43 -14.46
N LEU A 102 11.15 6.69 -14.21
CA LEU A 102 9.93 7.29 -14.76
C LEU A 102 10.06 7.47 -16.28
N ASP A 103 8.97 7.22 -16.99
CA ASP A 103 8.83 7.55 -18.40
C ASP A 103 7.69 8.55 -18.61
N ALA A 104 7.43 8.93 -19.87
CA ALA A 104 6.37 9.87 -20.21
C ALA A 104 4.95 9.30 -19.99
N ASN A 105 4.80 7.98 -19.82
CA ASN A 105 3.52 7.31 -19.64
C ASN A 105 3.19 7.05 -18.17
N THR A 106 4.16 7.22 -17.27
CA THR A 106 3.97 7.04 -15.83
C THR A 106 2.97 8.07 -15.31
N GLU A 107 1.81 7.60 -14.84
CA GLU A 107 0.80 8.47 -14.25
C GLU A 107 1.22 8.83 -12.81
N VAL A 108 1.46 10.10 -12.51
CA VAL A 108 1.81 10.56 -11.15
C VAL A 108 0.67 11.40 -10.57
N VAL A 109 0.04 10.89 -9.52
CA VAL A 109 -1.11 11.53 -8.87
C VAL A 109 -0.96 11.55 -7.37
N THR A 110 -1.80 12.31 -6.71
CA THR A 110 -1.99 12.32 -5.26
C THR A 110 -3.03 11.28 -4.84
N ALA A 111 -3.12 11.00 -3.53
CA ALA A 111 -4.06 10.03 -2.96
C ALA A 111 -5.56 10.34 -3.22
N ASN A 112 -5.91 11.57 -3.64
CA ASN A 112 -7.26 11.95 -4.09
C ASN A 112 -7.35 12.11 -5.62
N ASN A 113 -6.47 11.43 -6.36
CA ASN A 113 -6.42 11.39 -7.83
C ASN A 113 -6.28 12.76 -8.50
N GLN A 114 -5.65 13.74 -7.84
CA GLN A 114 -5.25 14.98 -8.50
C GLN A 114 -3.87 14.83 -9.10
N LEU A 115 -3.65 15.44 -10.27
CA LEU A 115 -2.33 15.48 -10.92
C LEU A 115 -1.28 16.00 -9.95
N PHE A 116 -0.21 15.25 -9.77
CA PHE A 116 0.92 15.69 -8.96
C PHE A 116 1.87 16.52 -9.82
N LEU A 117 2.11 17.76 -9.42
CA LEU A 117 3.00 18.69 -10.12
C LEU A 117 4.37 18.69 -9.44
N GLY A 118 5.35 17.99 -10.01
CA GLY A 118 6.73 17.99 -9.53
C GLY A 118 7.40 16.62 -9.59
N ASN A 119 8.56 16.52 -8.95
CA ASN A 119 9.26 15.25 -8.78
C ASN A 119 8.61 14.45 -7.64
N PRO A 120 8.14 13.21 -7.86
CA PRO A 120 7.61 12.36 -6.79
C PRO A 120 8.69 11.94 -5.77
N GLY A 121 9.98 12.07 -6.10
CA GLY A 121 11.09 11.77 -5.19
C GLY A 121 11.04 12.59 -3.90
N GLY A 122 11.54 12.00 -2.82
CA GLY A 122 11.48 12.57 -1.47
C GLY A 122 10.14 12.42 -0.76
N HIS A 123 9.30 11.47 -1.19
CA HIS A 123 7.98 11.23 -0.62
C HIS A 123 7.75 9.74 -0.38
N THR A 124 6.74 9.43 0.45
CA THR A 124 6.15 8.09 0.49
C THR A 124 5.25 7.89 -0.73
N LEU A 125 5.53 6.84 -1.48
CA LEU A 125 4.86 6.51 -2.73
C LEU A 125 4.13 5.17 -2.61
N VAL A 126 2.99 5.08 -3.30
CA VAL A 126 2.41 3.80 -3.73
C VAL A 126 2.71 3.64 -5.21
N VAL A 127 3.45 2.60 -5.55
CA VAL A 127 3.96 2.37 -6.90
C VAL A 127 3.27 1.14 -7.45
N LEU A 128 2.58 1.29 -8.58
CA LEU A 128 1.94 0.20 -9.31
C LEU A 128 2.79 -0.10 -10.54
N TYR A 129 3.22 -1.34 -10.67
CA TYR A 129 4.10 -1.79 -11.76
C TYR A 129 3.84 -3.26 -12.07
N ASN A 130 4.24 -3.72 -13.25
CA ASN A 130 3.98 -5.10 -13.69
C ASN A 130 5.26 -5.93 -13.90
N GLN A 131 6.42 -5.28 -14.02
CA GLN A 131 7.69 -5.94 -14.34
C GLN A 131 8.86 -5.20 -13.69
N THR A 132 9.93 -5.93 -13.40
CA THR A 132 11.20 -5.38 -12.91
C THR A 132 12.37 -5.98 -13.70
N THR A 133 13.48 -5.25 -13.76
CA THR A 133 14.76 -5.79 -14.24
C THR A 133 15.35 -6.80 -13.24
N ARG A 134 16.42 -7.47 -13.65
CA ARG A 134 17.22 -8.36 -12.78
C ARG A 134 18.46 -7.67 -12.17
N SER A 135 18.50 -6.34 -12.16
CA SER A 135 19.60 -5.58 -11.54
C SER A 135 19.51 -5.65 -10.01
N ILE A 136 20.57 -5.20 -9.34
CA ILE A 136 20.59 -5.02 -7.88
C ILE A 136 20.90 -3.53 -7.60
N PRO A 137 19.93 -2.75 -7.09
CA PRO A 137 18.53 -3.13 -6.85
C PRO A 137 17.75 -3.39 -8.16
N PRO A 138 16.64 -4.14 -8.11
CA PRO A 138 15.71 -4.24 -9.22
C PRO A 138 15.19 -2.86 -9.64
N GLN A 139 15.02 -2.67 -10.94
CA GLN A 139 14.52 -1.41 -11.51
C GLN A 139 13.17 -1.63 -12.19
N THR A 140 12.29 -0.64 -12.13
CA THR A 140 11.00 -0.68 -12.84
C THR A 140 10.62 0.68 -13.43
N THR A 141 9.87 0.65 -14.52
CA THR A 141 9.11 1.80 -15.01
C THR A 141 7.66 1.61 -14.58
N PRO A 142 7.18 2.36 -13.59
CA PRO A 142 5.86 2.15 -13.03
C PRO A 142 4.76 2.64 -13.98
N GLU A 143 3.61 1.99 -13.93
CA GLU A 143 2.42 2.44 -14.65
C GLU A 143 1.79 3.65 -13.95
N LYS A 144 1.76 3.60 -12.61
CA LYS A 144 1.17 4.64 -11.78
C LYS A 144 1.92 4.81 -10.47
N ILE A 145 2.09 6.07 -10.07
CA ILE A 145 2.61 6.50 -8.78
C ILE A 145 1.55 7.33 -8.08
N VAL A 146 1.25 6.96 -6.84
CA VAL A 146 0.42 7.76 -5.93
C VAL A 146 1.31 8.34 -4.85
N VAL A 147 1.43 9.66 -4.82
CA VAL A 147 2.18 10.40 -3.79
C VAL A 147 1.31 10.57 -2.56
N LEU A 148 1.77 10.04 -1.42
CA LEU A 148 1.11 10.18 -0.13
C LEU A 148 1.58 11.48 0.54
N CYS A 149 1.02 12.62 0.11
CA CYS A 149 1.38 13.94 0.64
C CYS A 149 0.94 14.11 2.11
N GLY A 150 1.81 14.70 2.94
CA GLY A 150 1.47 15.10 4.32
C GLY A 150 1.31 13.95 5.30
N ARG A 151 1.97 12.82 5.05
CA ARG A 151 2.00 11.64 5.92
C ARG A 151 3.41 11.19 6.24
#